data_AF-A0A1I4N1G3-F1
#
_entry.id   AF-A0A1I4N1G3-F1
#
_cell.length_a   1.000
_cell.length_b   1.000
_cell.length_c   1.000
_cell.angle_alpha   90.00
_cell.angle_beta   90.00
_cell.angle_gamma   90.00
#
_symmetry.space_group_name_H-M   'P 1'
#
loop_
_entity.id
_entity.type
_entity.pdbx_description
1 polymer ?
#
loop_
_entity_poly.entity_id
_entity_poly.type
_entity_poly.pdbx_seq_one_letter_code
_entity_poly.pdbx_strand_id
1 'polypeptide(L)'
;MTYDPNTLPEYISEELEAPQLHQLGCKLSNEVARLTKIVGGYEIGFKSAERNYKRSLAKAMVMHKDYKVATIVKAMADNEPYIIDQAALLEKAEVLLIMGKAELEGRDKQYQAVKKLIDLKVQELRTFRG
;
A
#
# COMPACT_ATOMS: atom_id res chain seq x y z
N MET A 1 26.63 -14.37 13.39
CA MET A 1 26.95 -13.35 12.37
C MET A 1 26.20 -12.09 12.74
N THR A 2 26.92 -11.08 13.21
CA THR A 2 26.39 -9.78 13.62
C THR A 2 26.37 -8.85 12.41
N TYR A 3 25.18 -8.42 11.98
CA TYR A 3 25.00 -7.40 10.95
C TYR A 3 25.41 -6.04 11.55
N ASP A 4 26.47 -5.42 11.01
CA ASP A 4 26.86 -4.05 11.36
C ASP A 4 26.02 -3.07 10.52
N PRO A 5 25.15 -2.25 11.13
CA PRO A 5 24.32 -1.29 10.41
C PRO A 5 25.11 -0.14 9.77
N ASN A 6 26.42 0.00 10.05
CA ASN A 6 27.29 1.00 9.44
C ASN A 6 28.06 0.50 8.21
N THR A 7 28.04 -0.81 7.93
CA THR A 7 28.54 -1.34 6.66
C THR A 7 27.43 -1.21 5.61
N LEU A 8 27.48 -0.13 4.83
CA LEU A 8 26.79 -0.08 3.54
C LEU A 8 27.23 -1.33 2.73
N PRO A 9 26.29 -2.11 2.17
CA PRO A 9 26.66 -3.24 1.32
C PRO A 9 27.60 -2.76 0.20
N GLU A 10 28.74 -3.44 0.01
CA GLU A 10 29.75 -3.14 -1.02
C GLU A 10 29.19 -3.05 -2.45
N TYR A 11 27.95 -3.47 -2.69
CA TYR A 11 27.25 -3.25 -3.96
C TYR A 11 26.81 -1.79 -4.21
N ILE A 12 27.05 -0.86 -3.27
CA ILE A 12 26.82 0.59 -3.43
C ILE A 12 28.15 1.33 -3.72
N SER A 13 29.26 0.63 -4.01
CA SER A 13 30.54 1.25 -4.37
C SER A 13 30.87 1.25 -5.86
N GLU A 14 30.02 0.69 -6.72
CA GLU A 14 30.12 0.90 -8.17
C GLU A 14 29.31 2.15 -8.53
N GLU A 15 29.98 3.19 -9.04
CA GLU A 15 29.29 4.32 -9.67
C GLU A 15 28.36 3.77 -10.75
N LEU A 16 27.05 3.76 -10.48
CA LEU A 16 26.09 3.35 -11.50
C LEU A 16 26.21 4.30 -12.69
N GLU A 17 26.66 3.75 -13.81
CA GLU A 17 26.84 4.49 -15.05
C GLU A 17 25.49 5.02 -15.55
N ALA A 18 25.49 6.14 -16.27
CA ALA A 18 24.26 6.81 -16.73
C ALA A 18 23.24 5.87 -17.43
N PRO A 19 23.65 4.88 -18.26
CA PRO A 19 22.72 3.90 -18.85
C PRO A 19 22.05 2.98 -17.82
N GLN A 20 22.78 2.58 -16.77
CA GLN A 20 22.26 1.70 -15.72
C GLN A 20 21.25 2.43 -14.85
N LEU A 21 21.52 3.70 -14.50
CA LEU A 21 20.58 4.57 -13.79
C LEU A 21 19.29 4.78 -14.60
N HIS A 22 19.41 5.03 -15.91
CA HIS A 22 18.26 5.18 -16.78
C HIS A 22 17.41 3.90 -16.83
N GLN A 23 18.03 2.73 -17.02
CA GLN A 23 17.32 1.45 -17.04
C GLN A 23 16.61 1.17 -15.71
N LEU A 24 17.27 1.45 -14.58
CA LEU A 24 16.67 1.33 -13.26
C LEU A 24 15.48 2.27 -13.08
N GLY A 25 15.60 3.52 -13.52
CA GLY A 25 14.51 4.50 -13.51
C GLY A 25 13.29 4.04 -14.30
N CYS A 26 13.49 3.49 -15.50
CA CYS A 26 12.40 2.92 -16.31
C CYS A 26 11.73 1.73 -15.62
N LYS A 27 12.52 0.82 -15.03
CA LYS A 27 11.98 -0.34 -14.29
C LYS A 27 11.14 0.11 -13.10
N LEU A 28 11.62 1.06 -12.30
CA LEU A 28 10.90 1.59 -11.16
C LEU A 28 9.64 2.35 -11.57
N SER A 29 9.69 3.15 -12.63
CA SER A 29 8.50 3.84 -13.16
C SER A 29 7.39 2.86 -13.57
N ASN A 30 7.75 1.80 -14.31
CA ASN A 30 6.81 0.75 -14.68
C ASN A 30 6.21 0.04 -13.46
N GLU A 31 7.05 -0.21 -12.44
CA GLU A 31 6.61 -0.88 -11.22
C GLU A 31 5.66 0.01 -10.40
N VAL A 32 5.94 1.31 -10.27
CA VAL A 32 5.05 2.29 -9.64
C VAL A 32 3.70 2.33 -10.38
N ALA A 33 3.70 2.37 -11.71
CA ALA A 33 2.48 2.35 -12.50
C ALA A 33 1.67 1.05 -12.28
N ARG A 34 2.35 -0.10 -12.27
CA ARG A 34 1.74 -1.41 -12.00
C ARG A 34 1.12 -1.47 -10.61
N LEU A 35 1.86 -1.08 -9.58
CA LEU A 35 1.39 -1.07 -8.20
C LEU A 35 0.25 -0.07 -7.99
N THR A 36 0.30 1.10 -8.63
CA THR A 36 -0.81 2.08 -8.59
C THR A 36 -2.13 1.45 -9.03
N LYS A 37 -2.12 0.67 -10.12
CA LYS A 37 -3.31 -0.05 -10.59
C LYS A 37 -3.79 -1.11 -9.60
N ILE A 38 -2.86 -1.86 -9.00
CA ILE A 38 -3.19 -2.90 -8.01
C ILE A 38 -3.80 -2.29 -6.74
N VAL A 39 -3.17 -1.24 -6.21
CA VAL A 39 -3.66 -0.51 -5.03
C VAL A 39 -5.03 0.09 -5.30
N GLY A 40 -5.27 0.64 -6.50
CA GLY A 40 -6.61 1.09 -6.90
C GLY A 40 -7.66 -0.03 -6.84
N GLY A 41 -7.28 -1.27 -7.20
CA GLY A 41 -8.11 -2.45 -7.02
C GLY A 41 -8.42 -2.75 -5.55
N TYR A 42 -7.42 -2.65 -4.66
CA TYR A 42 -7.61 -2.82 -3.22
C TYR A 42 -8.52 -1.74 -2.62
N GLU A 43 -8.42 -0.48 -3.06
CA GLU A 43 -9.31 0.59 -2.61
C GLU A 43 -10.78 0.32 -2.97
N ILE A 44 -11.03 -0.17 -4.18
CA ILE A 44 -12.36 -0.58 -4.61
C ILE A 44 -12.86 -1.77 -3.76
N GLY A 45 -11.99 -2.76 -3.53
CA GLY A 45 -12.29 -3.93 -2.71
C GLY A 45 -12.66 -3.55 -1.27
N PHE A 46 -11.85 -2.70 -0.63
CA PHE A 46 -12.10 -2.18 0.72
C PHE A 46 -13.43 -1.43 0.79
N LYS A 47 -13.70 -0.49 -0.13
CA LYS A 47 -14.99 0.26 -0.15
C LYS A 47 -16.19 -0.66 -0.34
N SER A 48 -16.04 -1.73 -1.13
CA SER A 48 -17.08 -2.73 -1.33
C SER A 48 -17.34 -3.54 -0.05
N ALA A 49 -16.27 -4.05 0.58
CA ALA A 49 -16.36 -4.79 1.84
C ALA A 49 -16.96 -3.93 2.96
N GLU A 50 -16.54 -2.68 3.07
CA GLU A 50 -17.04 -1.72 4.07
C GLU A 50 -18.55 -1.49 3.89
N ARG A 51 -19.00 -1.32 2.65
CA ARG A 51 -20.42 -1.17 2.32
C ARG A 51 -21.22 -2.43 2.68
N ASN A 52 -20.70 -3.60 2.38
CA ASN A 52 -21.37 -4.88 2.67
C ASN A 52 -21.46 -5.14 4.17
N TYR A 53 -20.40 -4.86 4.92
CA TYR A 53 -20.40 -4.91 6.38
C TYR A 53 -21.45 -3.97 6.98
N LYS A 54 -21.43 -2.67 6.60
CA LYS A 54 -22.42 -1.67 7.09
C LYS A 54 -23.86 -2.08 6.79
N ARG A 55 -24.12 -2.61 5.59
CA ARG A 55 -25.46 -3.11 5.21
C ARG A 55 -25.88 -4.32 6.03
N SER A 56 -24.96 -5.25 6.24
CA SER A 56 -25.23 -6.45 7.01
C SER A 56 -25.50 -6.09 8.47
N LEU A 57 -24.69 -5.22 9.06
CA LEU A 57 -24.86 -4.74 10.43
C LEU A 57 -26.20 -4.03 10.61
N ALA A 58 -26.57 -3.15 9.67
CA ALA A 58 -27.88 -2.50 9.71
C ALA A 58 -29.04 -3.51 9.67
N LYS A 59 -28.95 -4.56 8.85
CA LYS A 59 -29.94 -5.65 8.85
C LYS A 59 -29.97 -6.38 10.19
N ALA A 60 -28.80 -6.69 10.76
CA ALA A 60 -28.69 -7.35 12.06
C ALA A 60 -29.36 -6.55 13.17
N MET A 61 -29.09 -5.24 13.22
CA MET A 61 -29.71 -4.35 14.20
C MET A 61 -31.24 -4.27 14.05
N VAL A 62 -31.76 -4.37 12.82
CA VAL A 62 -33.21 -4.41 12.57
C VAL A 62 -33.84 -5.72 13.02
N MET A 63 -33.16 -6.86 12.88
CA MET A 63 -33.65 -8.15 13.38
C MET A 63 -33.76 -8.16 14.91
N HIS A 64 -32.82 -7.50 15.58
CA HIS A 64 -32.77 -7.41 17.04
C HIS A 64 -33.47 -6.16 17.60
N LYS A 65 -34.21 -5.40 16.79
CA LYS A 65 -34.81 -4.11 17.20
C LYS A 65 -35.81 -4.20 18.36
N ASP A 66 -36.35 -5.40 18.61
CA ASP A 66 -37.36 -5.61 19.65
C ASP A 66 -36.76 -5.56 21.06
N TYR A 67 -35.42 -5.63 21.19
CA TYR A 67 -34.74 -5.33 22.43
C TYR A 67 -34.72 -3.81 22.65
N LYS A 68 -35.29 -3.37 23.78
CA LYS A 68 -35.42 -1.95 24.14
C LYS A 68 -34.10 -1.24 24.46
N VAL A 69 -33.00 -2.00 24.57
CA VAL A 69 -31.69 -1.50 24.99
C VAL A 69 -30.72 -1.57 23.81
N ALA A 70 -30.32 -0.41 23.28
CA ALA A 70 -29.49 -0.31 22.08
C ALA A 70 -28.14 -1.03 22.20
N THR A 71 -27.53 -1.08 23.39
CA THR A 71 -26.28 -1.82 23.61
C THR A 71 -26.46 -3.33 23.48
N ILE A 72 -27.61 -3.86 23.91
CA ILE A 72 -27.96 -5.28 23.74
C ILE A 72 -28.21 -5.58 22.26
N VAL A 73 -28.98 -4.75 21.57
CA VAL A 73 -29.22 -4.88 20.11
C VAL A 73 -27.90 -4.95 19.36
N LYS A 74 -26.97 -4.04 19.67
CA LYS A 74 -25.65 -4.00 19.04
C LYS A 74 -24.84 -5.26 19.36
N ALA A 75 -24.78 -5.67 20.62
CA ALA A 75 -24.04 -6.87 21.02
C ALA A 75 -24.59 -8.15 20.36
N MET A 76 -25.91 -8.26 20.17
CA MET A 76 -26.49 -9.40 19.44
C MET A 76 -26.16 -9.32 17.95
N ALA A 77 -26.32 -8.14 17.35
CA ALA A 77 -25.98 -7.90 15.95
C ALA A 77 -24.51 -8.21 15.64
N ASP A 78 -23.58 -7.77 16.49
CA ASP A 78 -22.14 -7.98 16.32
C ASP A 78 -21.75 -9.47 16.45
N ASN A 79 -22.57 -10.29 17.14
CA ASN A 79 -22.35 -11.73 17.30
C ASN A 79 -23.05 -12.61 16.24
N GLU A 80 -23.77 -12.00 15.29
CA GLU A 80 -24.36 -12.76 14.19
C GLU A 80 -23.25 -13.36 13.29
N PRO A 81 -23.28 -14.66 12.94
CA PRO A 81 -22.22 -15.30 12.17
C PRO A 81 -21.87 -14.58 10.86
N TYR A 82 -22.89 -14.11 10.13
CA TYR A 82 -22.67 -13.40 8.88
C TYR A 82 -22.09 -11.99 9.08
N ILE A 83 -22.21 -11.38 10.26
CA ILE A 83 -21.55 -10.11 10.60
C ILE A 83 -20.09 -10.35 10.87
N ILE A 84 -19.76 -11.39 11.63
CA ILE A 84 -18.39 -11.82 11.90
C ILE A 84 -17.66 -12.10 10.57
N ASP A 85 -18.30 -12.84 9.65
CA ASP A 85 -17.73 -13.13 8.34
C ASP A 85 -17.48 -11.86 7.51
N GLN A 86 -18.42 -10.91 7.51
CA GLN A 86 -18.26 -9.64 6.78
C GLN A 86 -17.19 -8.74 7.43
N ALA A 87 -17.06 -8.76 8.75
CA ALA A 87 -16.01 -8.05 9.48
C ALA A 87 -14.63 -8.59 9.11
N ALA A 88 -14.47 -9.91 9.07
CA ALA A 88 -13.21 -10.55 8.66
C ALA A 88 -12.84 -10.23 7.20
N LEU A 89 -13.82 -10.16 6.30
CA LEU A 89 -13.58 -9.74 4.91
C LEU A 89 -13.15 -8.27 4.81
N LEU A 90 -13.76 -7.39 5.62
CA LEU A 90 -13.38 -5.99 5.69
C LEU A 90 -11.95 -5.83 6.21
N GLU A 91 -11.61 -6.49 7.31
CA GLU A 91 -10.26 -6.47 7.89
C GLU A 91 -9.21 -6.97 6.89
N LYS A 92 -9.48 -8.09 6.21
CA LYS A 92 -8.60 -8.61 5.16
C LYS A 92 -8.40 -7.59 4.03
N ALA A 93 -9.46 -6.93 3.58
CA ALA A 93 -9.38 -5.93 2.52
C ALA A 93 -8.60 -4.69 2.97
N GLU A 94 -8.76 -4.28 4.23
CA GLU A 94 -8.02 -3.18 4.85
C GLU A 94 -6.52 -3.47 4.93
N VAL A 95 -6.14 -4.66 5.42
CA VAL A 95 -4.73 -5.08 5.51
C VAL A 95 -4.07 -5.05 4.13
N LEU A 96 -4.72 -5.59 3.10
CA LEU A 96 -4.19 -5.56 1.72
C LEU A 96 -4.02 -4.12 1.21
N LEU A 97 -4.96 -3.24 1.53
CA LEU A 97 -4.89 -1.83 1.14
C LEU A 97 -3.73 -1.11 1.85
N ILE A 98 -3.56 -1.31 3.16
CA ILE A 98 -2.47 -0.71 3.94
C ILE A 98 -1.12 -1.18 3.39
N MET A 99 -0.94 -2.49 3.23
CA MET A 99 0.30 -3.07 2.69
C MET A 99 0.59 -2.56 1.28
N GLY A 100 -0.41 -2.55 0.40
CA GLY A 100 -0.26 -2.07 -0.96
C GLY A 100 0.12 -0.58 -1.03
N LYS A 101 -0.47 0.26 -0.18
CA LYS A 101 -0.12 1.68 -0.10
C LYS A 101 1.31 1.89 0.40
N ALA A 102 1.72 1.16 1.42
CA ALA A 102 3.09 1.23 1.95
C ALA A 102 4.12 0.81 0.89
N GLU A 103 3.85 -0.27 0.15
CA GLU A 103 4.73 -0.71 -0.94
C GLU A 103 4.82 0.31 -2.07
N LEU A 104 3.67 0.86 -2.51
CA LEU A 104 3.63 1.89 -3.54
C LEU A 104 4.42 3.14 -3.13
N GLU A 105 4.25 3.60 -1.89
CA GLU A 105 5.00 4.74 -1.35
C GLU A 105 6.52 4.46 -1.33
N GLY A 106 6.92 3.26 -0.90
CA GLY A 106 8.31 2.85 -0.92
C GLY A 106 8.92 2.85 -2.33
N ARG A 107 8.18 2.36 -3.32
CA ARG A 107 8.62 2.36 -4.72
C ARG A 107 8.66 3.75 -5.34
N ASP A 108 7.70 4.61 -5.03
CA ASP A 108 7.72 5.99 -5.51
C ASP A 108 8.93 6.75 -4.97
N LYS A 109 9.25 6.60 -3.66
CA LYS A 109 10.48 7.17 -3.08
C LYS A 109 11.76 6.69 -3.76
N GLN A 110 11.84 5.38 -4.06
CA GLN A 110 12.97 4.82 -4.83
C GLN A 110 13.07 5.44 -6.22
N TYR A 111 11.95 5.56 -6.92
CA TYR A 111 11.90 6.20 -8.24
C TYR A 111 12.36 7.66 -8.19
N GLN A 112 11.88 8.45 -7.23
CA GLN A 112 12.30 9.85 -7.06
C GLN A 112 13.79 9.97 -6.74
N ALA A 113 14.34 9.05 -5.93
CA ALA A 113 15.78 9.03 -5.64
C ALA A 113 16.61 8.77 -6.89
N VAL A 114 16.25 7.75 -7.69
CA VAL A 114 16.95 7.44 -8.95
C VAL A 114 16.83 8.58 -9.95
N LYS A 115 15.66 9.22 -10.04
CA LYS A 115 15.47 10.40 -10.90
C LYS A 115 16.42 11.54 -10.53
N LYS A 116 16.57 11.84 -9.23
CA LYS A 116 17.53 12.85 -8.75
C LYS A 116 18.98 12.48 -9.10
N LEU A 117 19.36 11.19 -8.99
CA LEU A 117 20.70 10.74 -9.37
C LEU A 117 20.95 10.92 -10.88
N ILE A 118 19.96 10.61 -11.72
CA ILE A 118 20.04 10.87 -13.17
C ILE A 118 20.23 12.37 -13.43
N ASP A 119 19.42 13.22 -12.78
CA ASP A 119 19.50 14.68 -12.96
C ASP A 119 20.90 15.22 -12.57
N LEU A 120 21.48 14.72 -11.47
CA LEU A 120 22.85 15.06 -11.06
C LEU A 120 23.90 14.62 -12.09
N LYS A 121 23.81 13.38 -12.59
CA LYS A 121 24.74 12.89 -13.64
C LYS A 121 24.63 13.69 -14.93
N VAL A 122 23.43 14.11 -15.32
CA VAL A 122 23.23 14.99 -16.48
C VAL A 122 23.87 16.37 -16.25
N GLN A 123 23.78 16.92 -15.03
CA GLN A 123 24.45 18.18 -14.68
C GLN A 123 25.97 18.05 -14.71
N GLU A 124 26.54 17.01 -14.10
CA GLU A 124 27.99 16.72 -14.15
C GLU A 124 28.49 16.70 -15.60
N LEU A 125 27.84 15.93 -16.47
CA LEU A 125 28.22 15.83 -17.89
C LEU A 125 28.12 17.16 -18.65
N ARG A 126 27.22 18.06 -18.25
CA ARG A 126 27.12 19.41 -18.84
C ARG A 126 28.24 20.32 -18.35
N THR A 127 28.57 20.25 -17.06
CA THR A 127 29.65 21.04 -16.46
C THR A 127 31.02 20.63 -16.97
N PHE A 128 31.26 19.35 -17.27
CA PHE A 128 32.53 18.89 -17.85
C PHE A 128 32.69 19.18 -19.35
N ARG A 129 31.61 19.56 -20.06
CA ARG A 129 31.62 19.87 -21.50
C ARG A 129 31.59 21.37 -21.81
N GLY A 130 31.39 22.22 -20.81
CA GLY A 130 31.45 23.69 -20.92
C GLY A 130 32.76 24.22 -20.38
#